data_AF-X1EZD2-F1
#
_entry.id   AF-X1EZD2-F1
#
_cell.length_a   1.000
_cell.length_b   1.000
_cell.length_c   1.000
_cell.angle_alpha   90.00
_cell.angle_beta   90.00
_cell.angle_gamma   90.00
#
_symmetry.space_group_name_H-M   'P 1'
#
loop_
_entity.id
_entity.type
_entity.pdbx_description
1 polymer ?
#
loop_
_entity_poly.entity_id
_entity_poly.type
_entity_poly.pdbx_seq_one_letter_code
_entity_poly.pdbx_strand_id
1 'polypeptide(L)'
;MMREDMELIQKEQGELEKRKAELERQLARRFLTQNQEVYIKSLAEKISIGLDNLDFTGKQELLRLLVEKVFYNGQSIEILTIIPLGEQLHPIHRGG
;
A
#
# COMPACT_ATOMS: atom_id res chain seq x y z
N MET A 1 -30.90 -43.10 -18.12
CA MET A 1 -30.53 -42.23 -19.26
C MET A 1 -31.05 -40.81 -19.11
N MET A 2 -32.31 -40.43 -19.43
CA MET A 2 -32.69 -38.99 -19.39
C MET A 2 -32.70 -38.30 -18.00
N ARG A 3 -32.84 -39.04 -16.89
CA ARG A 3 -32.78 -38.45 -15.53
C ARG A 3 -31.36 -38.15 -15.05
N GLU A 4 -30.41 -39.02 -15.38
CA GLU A 4 -29.01 -38.91 -14.95
C GLU A 4 -28.32 -37.73 -15.63
N ASP A 5 -28.61 -37.50 -16.91
CA ASP A 5 -28.11 -36.33 -17.65
C ASP A 5 -28.66 -35.01 -17.06
N MET A 6 -29.90 -35.02 -16.58
CA MET A 6 -30.54 -33.84 -15.98
C MET A 6 -29.94 -33.50 -14.61
N GLU A 7 -29.59 -34.53 -13.80
CA GLU A 7 -28.90 -34.36 -12.53
C GLU A 7 -27.45 -33.87 -12.71
N LEU A 8 -26.75 -34.36 -13.74
CA LEU A 8 -25.42 -33.88 -14.14
C LEU A 8 -25.45 -32.40 -14.52
N ILE A 9 -26.40 -31.99 -15.37
CA ILE A 9 -26.54 -30.60 -15.80
C ILE A 9 -26.87 -29.68 -14.62
N GLN A 10 -27.74 -30.10 -13.69
CA GLN A 10 -28.05 -29.30 -12.49
C GLN A 10 -26.83 -29.14 -11.57
N LYS A 11 -26.02 -30.20 -11.43
CA LYS A 11 -24.79 -30.14 -10.65
C LYS A 11 -23.76 -29.20 -11.28
N GLU A 12 -23.56 -29.30 -12.59
CA GLU A 12 -22.67 -28.41 -13.33
C GLU A 12 -23.12 -26.94 -13.26
N GLN A 13 -24.42 -26.68 -13.36
CA GLN A 13 -24.97 -25.33 -13.16
C GLN A 13 -24.68 -24.80 -11.76
N GLY A 14 -24.90 -25.61 -10.72
CA GLY A 14 -24.61 -25.22 -9.34
C GLY A 14 -23.12 -24.97 -9.08
N GLU A 15 -22.23 -25.73 -9.71
CA GLU A 15 -20.78 -25.50 -9.64
C GLU A 15 -20.35 -24.24 -10.39
N LEU A 16 -20.90 -23.99 -11.57
CA LEU A 16 -20.67 -22.77 -12.35
C LEU A 16 -21.15 -21.53 -11.61
N GLU A 17 -22.31 -21.60 -10.96
CA GLU A 17 -22.90 -20.48 -10.22
C GLU A 17 -22.09 -20.13 -8.97
N LYS A 18 -21.59 -21.14 -8.25
CA LYS A 18 -20.62 -20.94 -7.16
C LYS A 18 -19.35 -20.28 -7.65
N ARG A 19 -18.81 -20.74 -8.78
CA ARG A 19 -17.57 -20.19 -9.35
C ARG A 19 -17.74 -18.76 -9.85
N LYS A 20 -18.90 -18.45 -10.43
CA LYS A 20 -19.28 -17.09 -10.81
C LYS A 20 -19.35 -16.17 -9.59
N ALA A 21 -20.02 -16.59 -8.52
CA ALA A 21 -20.14 -15.80 -7.30
C ALA A 21 -18.78 -15.52 -6.64
N GLU A 22 -17.86 -16.50 -6.66
CA GLU A 22 -16.50 -16.32 -6.15
C GLU A 22 -15.69 -15.34 -7.00
N LEU A 23 -15.78 -15.44 -8.33
CA LEU A 23 -15.12 -14.50 -9.25
C LEU A 23 -15.66 -13.07 -9.09
N GLU A 24 -16.97 -12.89 -8.91
CA GLU A 24 -17.58 -11.59 -8.64
C GLU A 24 -17.07 -10.97 -7.34
N ARG A 25 -16.92 -11.76 -6.27
CA ARG A 25 -16.32 -11.31 -5.01
C ARG A 25 -14.87 -10.86 -5.18
N GLN A 26 -14.07 -11.64 -5.90
CA GLN A 26 -12.68 -11.29 -6.16
C GLN A 26 -12.56 -10.02 -6.99
N LEU A 27 -13.43 -9.83 -7.98
CA LEU A 27 -13.46 -8.65 -8.83
C LEU A 27 -13.87 -7.40 -8.05
N ALA A 28 -14.91 -7.51 -7.20
CA ALA A 28 -15.31 -6.44 -6.29
C ALA A 28 -14.17 -6.04 -5.33
N ARG A 29 -13.44 -7.01 -4.79
CA ARG A 29 -12.27 -6.76 -3.93
C ARG A 29 -11.16 -6.03 -4.68
N ARG A 30 -10.84 -6.45 -5.91
CA ARG A 30 -9.84 -5.78 -6.75
C ARG A 30 -10.22 -4.35 -7.09
N PHE A 31 -11.49 -4.11 -7.41
CA PHE A 31 -11.99 -2.78 -7.73
C PHE A 31 -11.88 -1.83 -6.53
N LEU A 32 -12.20 -2.33 -5.32
CA LEU A 32 -12.00 -1.57 -4.09
C LEU A 32 -10.53 -1.22 -3.86
N THR A 33 -9.61 -2.17 -4.08
CA THR A 33 -8.16 -1.92 -4.00
C THR A 33 -7.68 -0.91 -5.03
N GLN A 34 -8.15 -0.99 -6.28
CA GLN A 34 -7.78 -0.05 -7.33
C GLN A 34 -8.21 1.39 -7.01
N ASN A 35 -9.43 1.56 -6.52
CA ASN A 35 -9.91 2.88 -6.12
C ASN A 35 -9.08 3.45 -4.96
N GLN A 36 -8.78 2.63 -3.96
CA GLN A 36 -7.92 3.03 -2.84
C GLN A 36 -6.51 3.43 -3.32
N GLU A 37 -5.94 2.67 -4.26
CA GLU A 37 -4.63 2.98 -4.84
C GLU A 37 -4.64 4.35 -5.56
N VAL A 38 -5.69 4.65 -6.33
CA VAL A 38 -5.85 5.95 -7.00
C VAL A 38 -5.91 7.09 -5.97
N TYR A 39 -6.69 6.92 -4.89
CA TYR A 39 -6.76 7.93 -3.83
C TYR A 39 -5.42 8.14 -3.12
N ILE A 40 -4.70 7.06 -2.82
CA ILE A 40 -3.38 7.13 -2.18
C ILE A 40 -2.39 7.85 -3.10
N LYS A 41 -2.37 7.53 -4.40
CA LYS A 41 -1.51 8.22 -5.37
C LYS A 41 -1.82 9.70 -5.47
N SER A 42 -3.10 10.07 -5.54
CA SER A 42 -3.51 11.47 -5.57
C SER A 42 -3.14 12.21 -4.28
N LEU A 43 -3.28 11.56 -3.13
CA LEU A 43 -2.86 12.13 -1.85
C LEU A 43 -1.34 12.33 -1.81
N ALA A 44 -0.55 11.33 -2.23
CA ALA A 44 0.89 11.42 -2.28
C ALA A 44 1.37 12.55 -3.21
N GLU A 45 0.73 12.72 -4.37
CA GLU A 45 1.01 13.81 -5.30
C GLU A 45 0.73 15.19 -4.67
N LYS A 46 -0.43 15.36 -4.02
CA LYS A 46 -0.76 16.60 -3.31
C LYS A 46 0.21 16.91 -2.17
N ILE A 47 0.62 15.88 -1.42
CA ILE A 47 1.62 16.02 -0.37
C ILE A 47 2.95 16.45 -1.00
N SER A 48 3.41 15.80 -2.08
CA SER A 48 4.65 16.16 -2.78
C SER A 48 4.64 17.63 -3.19
N ILE A 49 3.57 18.09 -3.84
CA ILE A 49 3.41 19.50 -4.24
C ILE A 49 3.46 20.42 -3.02
N GLY A 50 2.81 20.04 -1.92
CA GLY A 50 2.84 20.80 -0.68
C GLY A 50 4.24 20.91 -0.09
N LEU A 51 4.99 19.80 -0.07
CA LEU A 51 6.37 19.73 0.42
C LEU A 51 7.33 20.56 -0.44
N ASP A 52 7.18 20.53 -1.77
CA ASP A 52 8.02 21.28 -2.70
C ASP A 52 7.85 22.79 -2.53
N ASN A 53 6.62 23.23 -2.23
CA ASN A 53 6.24 24.62 -2.02
C ASN A 53 6.52 25.15 -0.60
N LEU A 54 7.07 24.34 0.30
CA LEU A 54 7.48 24.83 1.62
C LEU A 54 8.58 25.87 1.50
N ASP A 55 8.44 26.95 2.26
CA ASP A 55 9.50 27.94 2.45
C ASP A 55 10.63 27.37 3.33
N PHE A 56 11.68 28.17 3.54
CA PHE A 56 12.84 27.72 4.32
C PHE A 56 12.47 27.26 5.73
N THR A 57 11.59 28.00 6.41
CA THR A 57 11.13 27.69 7.76
C THR A 57 10.35 26.37 7.77
N GLY A 58 9.42 26.20 6.83
CA GLY A 58 8.63 24.97 6.70
C GLY A 58 9.50 23.75 6.40
N LYS A 59 10.53 23.89 5.55
CA LYS A 59 11.49 22.81 5.28
C LYS A 59 12.31 22.44 6.53
N GLN A 60 12.70 23.43 7.33
CA GLN A 60 13.44 23.20 8.57
C GLN A 60 12.59 22.49 9.64
N GLU A 61 11.31 22.88 9.79
CA GLU A 61 10.38 22.21 10.69
C GLU A 61 10.09 20.78 10.27
N LEU A 62 9.90 20.53 8.97
CA LEU A 62 9.74 19.19 8.43
C LEU A 62 10.97 18.31 8.74
N LEU A 63 12.18 18.82 8.52
CA LEU A 63 13.40 18.09 8.83
C LEU A 63 13.50 17.75 10.32
N ARG A 64 13.06 18.64 11.22
CA ARG A 64 13.00 18.34 12.66
C ARG A 64 12.05 17.20 13.01
N LEU A 65 10.96 17.04 12.26
CA LEU A 65 10.02 15.95 12.47
C LEU A 65 10.53 14.62 11.89
N LEU A 66 11.33 14.66 10.82
CA LEU A 66 11.79 13.46 10.12
C LEU A 66 13.15 12.95 10.60
N VAL A 67 14.02 13.84 11.07
CA VAL A 67 15.39 13.51 11.49
C VAL A 67 15.39 13.23 12.98
N GLU A 68 15.75 12.01 13.35
CA GLU A 68 15.96 11.62 14.74
C GLU A 68 17.31 12.11 15.25
N LYS A 69 18.38 11.97 14.45
CA LYS A 69 19.72 12.39 14.84
C LYS A 69 20.63 12.64 13.65
N VAL A 70 21.53 13.62 13.78
CA VAL A 70 22.62 13.87 12.84
C VAL A 70 23.94 13.63 13.56
N PHE A 71 24.79 12.77 12.99
CA PHE A 71 26.14 12.52 13.47
C PHE A 71 27.15 13.06 12.47
N TYR A 72 28.14 13.80 12.97
CA TYR A 72 29.27 14.27 12.16
C TYR A 72 30.57 13.81 12.82
N ASN A 73 31.39 13.08 12.06
CA ASN A 73 32.67 12.53 12.53
C ASN A 73 33.91 13.22 11.93
N GLY A 74 33.73 14.39 11.32
CA GLY A 74 34.82 15.15 10.68
C GLY A 74 35.08 14.77 9.22
N GLN A 75 34.59 13.61 8.75
CA GLN A 75 34.74 13.14 7.37
C GLN A 75 33.39 12.86 6.69
N SER A 76 32.37 12.53 7.47
CA SER A 76 31.07 12.10 6.96
C SER A 76 29.95 12.59 7.88
N ILE A 77 28.76 12.71 7.29
CA ILE A 77 27.51 13.01 7.99
C ILE A 77 26.62 11.78 7.86
N GLU A 78 26.15 11.27 9.00
CA GLU A 78 25.11 10.24 9.07
C GLU A 78 23.83 10.88 9.59
N ILE A 79 22.73 10.71 8.84
CA ILE A 79 21.41 11.20 9.22
C ILE A 79 20.53 9.99 9.52
N LEU A 80 20.11 9.88 10.78
CA LEU A 80 19.09 8.92 11.19
C LEU A 80 17.72 9.57 11.04
N THR A 81 16.84 8.92 10.29
CA THR A 81 15.47 9.37 10.04
C THR A 81 14.47 8.44 10.70
N ILE A 82 13.35 9.00 11.16
CA ILE A 82 12.24 8.25 11.77
C ILE A 82 11.57 7.33 10.74
N ILE A 83 11.53 7.76 9.49
CA ILE A 83 11.05 6.95 8.37
C ILE A 83 12.26 6.30 7.70
N PRO A 84 12.30 4.95 7.59
CA PRO A 84 13.41 4.28 6.91
C PRO A 84 13.44 4.66 5.44
N LEU A 85 14.62 5.07 4.96
CA LEU A 85 14.86 5.41 3.56
C LEU A 85 15.28 4.13 2.81
N GLY A 86 14.33 3.42 2.19
CA GLY A 86 14.59 2.21 1.38
C GLY A 86 13.41 1.24 1.30
N GLU A 87 13.56 0.10 0.61
CA GLU A 87 12.55 -0.98 0.50
C GLU A 87 12.30 -1.76 1.81
N GLN A 88 12.82 -1.28 2.95
CA GLN A 88 12.55 -1.88 4.26
C GLN A 88 11.31 -1.24 4.89
N LEU A 89 10.16 -1.83 4.57
CA LEU A 89 8.83 -1.50 5.14
C LEU A 89 8.65 -1.96 6.60
N HIS A 90 9.66 -2.59 7.21
CA HIS A 90 9.63 -3.04 8.59
C HIS A 90 10.72 -2.35 9.41
N PRO A 91 10.38 -1.75 10.57
CA PRO A 91 11.39 -1.27 11.49
C PRO A 91 12.24 -2.47 11.94
N ILE A 92 13.56 -2.30 11.90
CA ILE A 92 14.50 -3.27 12.48
C ILE A 92 14.22 -3.28 13.98
N HIS A 93 13.54 -4.33 14.46
CA HIS A 93 13.37 -4.61 15.89
C HIS A 93 14.78 -4.72 16.49
N ARG A 94 15.24 -3.68 17.18
CA ARG A 94 16.41 -3.78 18.05
C ARG A 94 15.95 -4.37 19.38
N GLY A 95 16.28 -5.65 19.59
CA GLY A 95 16.23 -6.27 20.91
C GLY A 95 17.06 -5.46 21.90
N GLY A 96 16.60 -5.42 23.15
CA GLY A 96 17.21 -4.69 24.26
C GLY A 96 18.51 -5.27 24.78
#